data_AF-A0A183JB13-F1
#
_entry.id   AF-A0A183JB13-F1
#
_cell.length_a   1.000
_cell.length_b   1.000
_cell.length_c   1.000
_cell.angle_alpha   90.00
_cell.angle_beta   90.00
_cell.angle_gamma   90.00
#
_symmetry.space_group_name_H-M   'P 1'
#
loop_
_entity.id
_entity.type
_entity.pdbx_description
1 polymer ?
#
loop_
_entity_poly.entity_id
_entity_poly.type
_entity_poly.pdbx_seq_one_letter_code
_entity_poly.pdbx_strand_id
1 'polypeptide(L)' 'MESTSIADRIQASENTINLLKNYPQFVYEERGETEVKGKGRMKTYWILGVKEMQPDAKA' A
#
# COMPACT_ATOMS: atom_id res chain seq x y z
N MET A 1 14.25 -0.03 0.13
CA MET A 1 12.99 0.73 0.28
C MET A 1 13.37 2.20 0.39
N GLU A 2 12.58 3.08 -0.22
CA GLU A 2 13.01 4.23 -1.06
C GLU A 2 13.90 3.83 -2.24
N SER A 3 14.97 3.07 -2.01
CA SER A 3 15.88 2.58 -3.06
C SER A 3 15.25 1.74 -4.19
N THR A 4 14.01 1.28 -4.00
CA THR A 4 13.22 0.51 -4.98
C THR A 4 11.82 1.09 -5.20
N SER A 5 11.62 2.35 -4.79
CA SER A 5 10.35 3.06 -4.92
C SER A 5 10.28 3.77 -6.27
N ILE A 6 9.05 3.98 -6.76
CA ILE A 6 8.78 4.65 -8.03
C ILE A 6 8.22 6.04 -7.69
N ALA A 7 8.59 7.06 -8.46
CA ALA A 7 8.02 8.39 -8.32
C ALA A 7 6.48 8.34 -8.40
N ASP A 8 5.81 9.19 -7.62
CA ASP A 8 4.35 9.26 -7.51
C ASP A 8 3.64 7.97 -7.06
N ARG A 9 4.37 7.01 -6.47
CA ARG A 9 3.78 5.82 -5.84
C ARG A 9 4.24 5.65 -4.40
N ILE A 10 3.29 5.33 -3.53
CA ILE A 10 3.57 5.08 -2.11
C ILE A 10 3.78 3.57 -1.93
N GLN A 11 5.03 3.20 -1.62
CA GLN A 11 5.37 1.81 -1.30
C GLN A 11 5.06 1.49 0.16
N ALA A 12 4.41 0.36 0.40
CA ALA A 12 4.10 -0.15 1.73
C ALA A 12 4.69 -1.55 1.95
N SER A 13 5.04 -1.83 3.20
CA SER A 13 5.44 -3.18 3.63
C SER A 13 4.22 -4.04 3.97
N GLU A 14 4.39 -5.36 4.00
CA GLU A 14 3.35 -6.27 4.49
C GLU A 14 2.80 -5.88 5.88
N ASN A 15 3.69 -5.44 6.78
CA ASN A 15 3.29 -5.01 8.12
C ASN A 15 2.37 -3.78 8.08
N THR A 16 2.63 -2.85 7.15
CA THR A 16 1.77 -1.69 6.90
C THR A 16 0.41 -2.12 6.38
N ILE A 17 0.36 -3.04 5.40
CA ILE A 17 -0.91 -3.55 4.85
C ILE A 17 -1.74 -4.26 5.92
N ASN A 18 -1.10 -5.04 6.81
CA ASN A 18 -1.81 -5.70 7.90
C ASN A 18 -2.51 -4.70 8.83
N LEU A 19 -1.95 -3.52 9.05
CA LEU A 19 -2.62 -2.44 9.78
C LEU A 19 -3.75 -1.81 8.97
N LEU A 20 -3.54 -1.60 7.66
CA LEU A 20 -4.53 -1.02 6.75
C LEU A 20 -5.74 -1.93 6.51
N LYS A 21 -5.67 -3.24 6.80
CA LYS A 21 -6.83 -4.14 6.75
C LYS A 21 -7.99 -3.69 7.66
N ASN A 22 -7.69 -2.95 8.74
CA ASN A 22 -8.71 -2.39 9.63
C ASN A 22 -9.39 -1.13 9.05
N TYR A 23 -8.89 -0.63 7.93
CA TYR A 23 -9.31 0.61 7.29
C TYR A 23 -9.73 0.32 5.84
N PRO A 24 -10.97 -0.17 5.60
CA PRO A 24 -11.44 -0.65 4.30
C PRO A 24 -11.54 0.45 3.22
N GLN A 25 -11.34 1.72 3.61
CA GLN A 25 -11.21 2.83 2.69
C GLN A 25 -9.90 2.78 1.91
N PHE A 26 -8.81 2.19 2.43
CA PHE A 26 -7.55 2.18 1.71
C PHE A 26 -7.57 1.13 0.60
N VAL A 27 -7.11 1.52 -0.58
CA VAL A 27 -6.94 0.65 -1.74
C VAL A 27 -5.44 0.43 -1.94
N TYR A 28 -5.06 -0.83 -2.07
CA TYR A 28 -3.67 -1.23 -2.28
C TYR A 28 -3.58 -2.46 -3.20
N GLU A 29 -2.46 -2.59 -3.89
CA GLU A 29 -2.14 -3.73 -4.76
C GLU A 29 -0.84 -4.42 -4.31
N GLU A 30 -0.78 -5.74 -4.43
CA GLU A 30 0.46 -6.49 -4.21
C GLU A 30 1.42 -6.27 -5.37
N ARG A 31 2.64 -5.80 -5.06
CA ARG A 31 3.72 -5.66 -6.04
C ARG A 31 4.46 -6.99 -6.25
N GLY A 32 4.49 -7.80 -5.20
CA GLY A 32 5.26 -9.05 -5.13
C GLY A 32 6.36 -8.98 -4.06
N GLU A 33 7.23 -9.98 -4.09
CA GLU A 33 8.33 -10.13 -3.14
C GLU A 33 9.59 -9.40 -3.61
N THR A 34 10.25 -8.71 -2.69
CA THR A 34 11.56 -8.07 -2.90
C THR A 34 12.55 -8.59 -1.87
N GLU A 35 13.77 -8.87 -2.31
CA GLU A 35 14.85 -9.24 -1.42
C GLU A 35 15.39 -8.02 -0.69
N VAL A 36 15.27 -8.03 0.64
CA VAL A 36 15.78 -6.99 1.50
C VAL A 36 17.01 -7.55 2.21
N LYS A 37 18.17 -6.92 1.96
CA LYS A 37 19.43 -7.31 2.59
C LYS A 37 19.28 -7.35 4.11
N GLY A 38 19.51 -8.51 4.71
CA GLY A 38 19.40 -8.74 6.16
C GLY A 38 17.99 -9.11 6.68
N LYS A 39 16.95 -9.06 5.84
CA LYS A 39 15.58 -9.48 6.21
C LYS A 39 15.02 -10.61 5.33
N GLY A 40 15.73 -10.97 4.27
CA GLY A 40 15.27 -11.98 3.31
C GLY A 40 14.22 -11.41 2.36
N ARG A 41 13.37 -12.28 1.81
CA ARG A 41 12.29 -11.87 0.91
C ARG A 41 11.14 -11.26 1.71
N MET A 42 10.71 -10.08 1.30
CA MET A 42 9.60 -9.37 1.90
C MET A 42 8.56 -9.02 0.85
N LYS A 43 7.30 -9.26 1.16
CA LYS A 43 6.19 -8.77 0.33
C LYS A 43 6.07 -7.26 0.44
N THR A 44 5.81 -6.64 -0.70
CA THR A 44 5.63 -5.20 -0.80
C THR A 44 4.38 -4.88 -1.61
N TYR A 45 3.81 -3.71 -1.34
CA TYR A 45 2.52 -3.29 -1.84
C TYR A 45 2.58 -1.84 -2.31
N TRP A 46 1.73 -1.47 -3.25
CA TRP A 46 1.49 -0.07 -3.59
C TRP A 46 0.18 0.40 -2.96
N ILE A 47 0.21 1.57 -2.33
CA ILE A 47 -1.02 2.24 -1.92
C ILE A 47 -1.53 3.03 -3.12
N LEU A 48 -2.72 2.66 -3.60
CA LEU A 48 -3.37 3.29 -4.75
C LEU A 48 -4.17 4.52 -4.35
N GLY A 49 -4.55 4.62 -3.08
CA GLY A 49 -5.27 5.76 -2.52
C GLY A 49 -6.29 5.33 -1.49
N VAL A 50 -7.28 6.18 -1.28
CA VAL A 50 -8.48 5.89 -0.49
C VAL A 50 -9.68 5.87 -1.42
N LYS A 51 -10.61 4.95 -1.20
CA LYS A 51 -11.95 5.03 -1.78
C LYS A 51 -12.51 6.38 -1.35
N GLU A 52 -12.81 7.24 -2.32
CA GLU A 52 -13.64 8.39 -2.04
C GLU A 52 -14.93 7.87 -1.43
N MET A 53 -15.20 8.24 -0.18
CA MET A 53 -16.59 8.31 0.27
C MET A 53 -17.23 9.30 -0.68
N GLN A 54 -18.04 8.80 -1.62
CA GLN A 54 -18.92 9.67 -2.40
C GLN A 54 -19.62 10.56 -1.37
N PRO A 55 -19.43 11.89 -1.41
CA PRO A 55 -20.28 12.75 -0.60
C PRO A 55 -21.69 12.42 -1.06
N ASP A 56 -22.55 11.99 -0.12
CA ASP A 56 -23.95 11.72 -0.39
C ASP A 56 -24.47 12.79 -1.32
N ALA A 57 -24.90 12.37 -2.52
CA ALA A 57 -25.63 13.23 -3.44
C ALA A 57 -26.80 13.82 -2.64
N LYS A 58 -26.71 15.11 -2.29
CA LYS A 58 -27.78 15.80 -1.59
C LYS A 58 -28.02 17.18 -2.19
N ALA A 59 -29.25 17.27 -2.70
CA ALA A 59 -30.07 18.41 -3.08
C ALA A 59 -29.75 19.10 -4.41
#